data_AF-A0A210PDN9-F1
#
_entry.id   AF-A0A210PDN9-F1
#
_cell.length_a   1.000
_cell.length_b   1.000
_cell.length_c   1.000
_cell.angle_alpha   90.00
_cell.angle_beta   90.00
_cell.angle_gamma   90.00
#
_symmetry.space_group_name_H-M   'P 1'
#
loop_
_entity.id
_entity.type
_entity.pdbx_description
1 polymer ?
#
loop_
_entity_poly.entity_id
_entity_poly.type
_entity_poly.pdbx_seq_one_letter_code
_entity_poly.pdbx_strand_id
1 'polypeptide(L)'
;MKLDLLDSDRTREITIEEATKFSREINSNIDISHLPKDPYFETSSLKGSNVTEVFEYIFNHCVPLTDAEKRVAGNTGIVDLSKPVNDGAKDKKKCC
;
A
#
# COMPACT_ATOMS: atom_id res chain seq x y z
N MET A 1 3.70 3.44 11.07
CA MET A 1 4.77 3.43 12.08
C MET A 1 5.38 4.83 12.15
N LYS A 2 6.19 5.14 13.17
CA LYS A 2 6.88 6.45 13.30
C LYS A 2 8.39 6.25 13.21
N LEU A 3 8.88 5.87 12.02
CA LEU A 3 10.30 5.63 11.74
C LEU A 3 11.18 6.82 12.18
N ASP A 4 10.64 8.03 12.12
CA ASP A 4 11.29 9.26 12.57
C ASP A 4 11.62 9.31 14.07
N LEU A 5 10.98 8.47 14.91
CA LEU A 5 11.22 8.38 16.34
C LEU A 5 12.23 7.29 16.72
N LEU A 6 12.75 6.53 15.74
CA LEU A 6 13.81 5.57 16.01
C LEU A 6 15.13 6.33 16.13
N ASP A 7 15.59 6.50 17.36
CA ASP A 7 16.92 7.03 17.65
C ASP A 7 17.97 6.07 17.10
N SER A 8 18.96 6.58 16.37
CA SER A 8 20.07 5.78 15.83
C SER A 8 20.93 5.08 16.90
N ASP A 9 20.86 5.56 18.14
CA ASP A 9 21.64 5.05 19.29
C ASP A 9 20.85 4.11 20.21
N ARG A 10 19.54 3.88 19.97
CA ARG A 10 18.74 2.94 20.75
C ARG A 10 18.65 1.59 20.04
N THR A 11 19.03 0.54 20.76
CA THR A 11 18.83 -0.85 20.32
C THR A 11 17.34 -1.10 20.17
N ARG A 12 16.91 -1.41 18.94
CA ARG A 12 15.54 -1.84 18.66
C ARG A 12 15.21 -3.08 19.50
N GLU A 13 14.05 -3.10 20.15
CA GLU A 13 13.57 -4.30 20.85
C GLU A 13 13.23 -5.42 19.87
N ILE A 14 12.76 -5.06 18.67
CA ILE A 14 12.44 -5.98 17.58
C ILE A 14 13.28 -5.62 16.38
N THR A 15 14.03 -6.59 15.88
CA THR A 15 14.84 -6.44 14.67
C THR A 15 13.97 -6.41 13.41
N ILE A 16 14.53 -5.89 12.32
CA ILE A 16 13.84 -5.87 11.02
C ILE A 16 13.58 -7.31 10.55
N GLU A 17 14.53 -8.21 10.80
CA GLU A 17 14.45 -9.62 10.45
C GLU A 17 13.30 -10.31 11.18
N GLU A 18 13.13 -10.06 12.48
CA GLU A 18 12.02 -10.61 13.28
C GLU A 18 10.67 -10.08 12.80
N ALA A 19 10.57 -8.78 12.53
CA ALA A 19 9.35 -8.17 12.03
C ALA A 19 8.98 -8.71 10.64
N THR A 20 9.98 -8.90 9.78
CA THR A 20 9.79 -9.50 8.44
C THR A 20 9.36 -10.97 8.55
N LYS A 21 9.98 -11.75 9.44
CA LYS A 21 9.58 -13.15 9.71
C LYS A 21 8.13 -13.22 10.17
N PHE A 22 7.76 -12.39 11.13
CA PHE A 22 6.38 -12.31 11.62
C PHE A 22 5.39 -11.94 10.51
N SER A 23 5.76 -11.01 9.62
CA SER A 23 4.90 -10.63 8.48
C SER A 23 4.58 -11.80 7.55
N ARG A 24 5.50 -12.75 7.37
CA ARG A 24 5.25 -13.97 6.60
C ARG A 24 4.37 -14.95 7.36
N GLU A 25 4.64 -15.13 8.65
CA GLU A 25 3.92 -16.09 9.49
C GLU A 25 2.41 -15.75 9.58
N ILE A 26 2.08 -14.47 9.78
CA ILE A 26 0.67 -14.04 9.85
C ILE A 26 -0.06 -14.14 8.50
N ASN A 27 0.67 -14.14 7.39
CA ASN A 27 0.12 -14.25 6.04
C ASN A 27 0.33 -15.65 5.44
N SER A 28 0.62 -16.66 6.27
CA SER A 28 0.93 -18.03 5.82
C SER A 28 -0.21 -18.71 5.05
N ASN A 29 -1.44 -18.21 5.20
CA ASN A 29 -2.63 -18.68 4.50
C ASN A 29 -2.87 -17.99 3.13
N ILE A 30 -2.04 -17.02 2.77
CA ILE A 30 -2.11 -16.27 1.50
C ILE A 30 -0.85 -16.57 0.71
N ASP A 31 -1.00 -16.93 -0.57
CA ASP A 31 0.17 -17.07 -1.44
C ASP A 31 0.73 -15.68 -1.76
N ILE A 32 1.72 -15.26 -0.99
CA ILE A 32 2.45 -14.00 -1.17
C ILE A 32 3.73 -14.17 -2.01
N SER A 33 3.96 -15.34 -2.61
CA SER A 33 5.18 -15.61 -3.41
C SER A 33 5.27 -14.78 -4.68
N HIS A 34 4.14 -14.31 -5.18
CA HIS A 34 4.05 -13.43 -6.34
C HIS A 34 4.41 -11.97 -6.02
N LEU A 35 4.61 -11.63 -4.73
CA LEU A 35 4.95 -10.28 -4.30
C LEU A 35 6.47 -10.06 -4.41
N PRO A 36 6.92 -8.89 -4.88
CA PRO A 36 8.34 -8.62 -5.10
C PRO A 36 9.13 -8.52 -3.80
N LYS A 37 8.46 -8.30 -2.67
CA LYS A 37 9.05 -8.23 -1.34
C LYS A 37 8.01 -8.63 -0.28
N ASP A 38 8.48 -8.92 0.92
CA ASP A 38 7.60 -9.18 2.05
C ASP A 38 6.72 -7.95 2.39
N PRO A 39 5.49 -8.17 2.87
CA PRO A 39 4.54 -7.11 3.24
C PRO A 39 4.94 -6.42 4.56
N TYR A 40 6.18 -5.96 4.67
CA TYR A 40 6.73 -5.23 5.80
C TYR A 40 7.25 -3.86 5.36
N PHE A 41 6.82 -2.82 6.09
CA PHE A 41 7.16 -1.44 5.78
C PHE A 41 7.32 -0.60 7.05
N GLU A 42 8.44 0.12 7.15
CA GLU A 42 8.63 1.16 8.16
C GLU A 42 8.32 2.52 7.54
N THR A 43 7.34 3.23 8.09
CA THR A 43 6.89 4.51 7.54
C THR A 43 7.20 5.68 8.47
N SER A 44 7.33 6.88 7.92
CA SER A 44 7.25 8.14 8.66
C SER A 44 6.42 9.13 7.85
N SER A 45 5.27 9.53 8.38
CA SER A 45 4.46 10.58 7.76
C SER A 45 5.11 11.96 7.88
N LEU A 46 5.86 12.20 8.97
CA LEU A 46 6.56 13.46 9.19
C LEU A 46 7.68 13.68 8.17
N LYS A 47 8.46 12.63 7.88
CA LYS A 47 9.59 12.69 6.93
C LYS A 47 9.21 12.25 5.51
N GLY A 48 7.98 11.79 5.29
CA GLY A 48 7.53 11.23 4.01
C GLY A 48 8.17 9.89 3.65
N SER A 49 8.78 9.17 4.61
CA SER A 49 9.49 7.92 4.35
C SER A 49 8.52 6.75 4.14
N ASN A 50 8.65 6.06 3.00
CA ASN A 50 7.93 4.83 2.62
C ASN A 50 6.39 4.90 2.66
N VAL A 51 5.81 6.10 2.77
CA VAL A 51 4.35 6.27 2.81
C VAL A 51 3.75 5.93 1.46
N THR A 52 4.26 6.52 0.37
CA THR A 52 3.79 6.25 -1.00
C THR A 52 3.96 4.79 -1.36
N GLU A 53 5.12 4.20 -1.05
CA GLU A 53 5.43 2.81 -1.38
C GLU A 53 4.45 1.82 -0.73
N VAL A 54 4.03 2.08 0.51
CA VAL A 54 2.99 1.27 1.18
C VAL A 54 1.68 1.32 0.43
N PHE A 55 1.24 2.51 0.02
CA PHE A 55 -0.02 2.65 -0.71
C PHE A 55 0.04 2.02 -2.10
N GLU A 56 1.13 2.22 -2.83
CA GLU A 56 1.35 1.55 -4.12
C GLU A 56 1.30 0.04 -3.97
N TYR A 57 1.95 -0.51 -2.94
CA TYR A 57 1.91 -1.93 -2.65
C TYR A 57 0.47 -2.42 -2.40
N ILE A 58 -0.28 -1.71 -1.55
CA ILE A 58 -1.67 -2.05 -1.24
C ILE A 58 -2.53 -2.04 -2.50
N PHE A 59 -2.43 -1.01 -3.34
CA PHE A 59 -3.25 -0.91 -4.56
C PHE A 59 -2.88 -1.93 -5.63
N ASN A 60 -1.60 -2.28 -5.72
CA ASN A 60 -1.15 -3.25 -6.71
C ASN A 60 -1.50 -4.69 -6.35
N HIS A 61 -1.50 -5.00 -5.05
CA HIS A 61 -1.47 -6.39 -4.57
C HIS A 61 -2.58 -6.78 -3.60
N CYS A 62 -3.16 -5.83 -2.85
CA CYS A 62 -4.13 -6.13 -1.80
C CYS A 62 -5.57 -5.78 -2.21
N VAL A 63 -5.75 -4.79 -3.09
CA VAL A 63 -7.07 -4.36 -3.56
C VAL A 63 -7.38 -5.04 -4.90
N PRO A 64 -8.56 -5.68 -5.06
CA PRO A 64 -8.97 -6.29 -6.32
C PRO A 64 -9.45 -5.23 -7.31
N LEU A 65 -8.55 -4.31 -7.70
CA LEU A 65 -8.82 -3.31 -8.72
C LEU A 65 -8.61 -3.90 -10.10
N THR A 66 -9.49 -3.55 -11.04
CA THR A 66 -9.24 -3.75 -12.47
C THR A 66 -8.06 -2.90 -12.95
N ASP A 67 -7.42 -3.27 -14.06
CA ASP A 67 -6.29 -2.49 -14.61
C ASP A 67 -6.65 -1.03 -14.92
N ALA A 68 -7.92 -0.77 -15.25
CA ALA A 68 -8.43 0.59 -15.45
C ALA A 68 -8.44 1.38 -14.14
N GLU A 69 -8.88 0.76 -13.04
CA GLU A 69 -8.93 1.39 -11.71
C GLU A 69 -7.54 1.57 -11.09
N LYS A 70 -6.62 0.62 -11.31
CA LYS A 70 -5.21 0.75 -10.88
C LYS A 70 -4.54 1.99 -11.47
N ARG A 71 -4.78 2.29 -12.76
CA ARG A 71 -4.24 3.48 -13.44
C ARG A 71 -4.77 4.80 -12.87
N VAL A 72 -6.01 4.81 -12.40
CA VAL A 72 -6.61 6.00 -11.78
C VAL A 72 -6.06 6.20 -10.37
N ALA A 73 -5.97 5.14 -9.57
CA ALA A 73 -5.45 5.18 -8.20
C ALA A 73 -3.99 5.66 -8.13
N GLY A 74 -3.13 5.21 -9.06
CA GLY A 74 -1.72 5.63 -9.11
C GLY A 74 -1.49 7.09 -9.47
N ASN A 75 -2.44 7.76 -10.13
CA ASN A 75 -2.27 9.13 -10.63
C ASN A 75 -2.78 10.22 -9.67
N THR A 76 -3.75 9.91 -8.81
CA THR A 76 -4.40 10.93 -7.95
C THR A 76 -4.00 10.83 -6.48
N GLY A 77 -3.40 9.72 -6.05
CA GLY A 77 -3.03 9.48 -4.64
C GLY A 77 -4.23 9.46 -3.66
N ILE A 78 -5.46 9.53 -4.17
CA ILE A 78 -6.70 9.56 -3.40
C ILE A 78 -7.64 8.52 -4.03
N VAL A 79 -8.02 7.52 -3.24
CA VAL A 79 -8.99 6.49 -3.62
C VAL A 79 -10.29 6.72 -2.87
N ASP A 80 -11.33 7.08 -3.60
CA ASP A 80 -12.68 7.24 -3.08
C ASP A 80 -13.40 5.88 -3.03
N LEU A 81 -13.33 5.22 -1.87
CA LEU A 81 -13.97 3.92 -1.61
C LEU A 81 -15.49 4.01 -1.43
N SER A 82 -16.08 5.22 -1.48
CA SER A 82 -17.52 5.42 -1.29
C SER A 82 -18.35 5.22 -2.57
N LYS A 83 -17.69 5.08 -3.73
CA LYS A 83 -18.39 4.85 -4.99
C LYS A 83 -18.74 3.37 -5.13
N PRO A 84 -20.03 3.01 -5.23
CA PRO A 84 -20.40 1.65 -5.62
C PRO A 84 -19.84 1.39 -7.03
N VAL A 85 -19.32 0.18 -7.24
CA VAL A 85 -18.89 -0.32 -8.55
C VAL A 85 -20.12 -0.32 -9.45
N ASN A 86 -20.29 0.75 -10.23
CA ASN A 86 -21.40 0.89 -11.14
C ASN A 86 -20.90 0.59 -12.55
N ASP A 87 -21.27 -0.59 -13.04
CA ASP A 87 -21.15 -0.99 -14.43
C ASP A 87 -21.78 0.07 -15.34
N GLY A 88 -20.95 0.67 -16.20
CA GLY A 88 -21.38 1.36 -17.41
C GLY A 88 -22.16 2.67 -17.23
N ALA A 89 -21.43 3.80 -17.19
CA ALA A 89 -22.01 5.10 -17.52
C ALA A 89 -21.22 5.78 -18.64
N LYS A 90 -21.83 5.83 -19.83
CA LYS A 90 -21.35 6.56 -21.00
C LYS A 90 -21.55 8.06 -20.78
N ASP A 91 -20.52 8.80 -20.37
CA ASP A 91 -20.58 10.26 -20.36
C ASP A 91 -20.15 10.85 -21.70
N LYS A 92 -21.15 11.30 -22.47
CA LYS A 92 -20.95 12.12 -23.67
C LYS A 92 -20.55 13.53 -23.25
N LYS A 93 -19.32 13.93 -23.61
CA LYS A 93 -18.84 15.32 -23.53
C LYS A 93 -19.74 16.23 -24.38
N LYS A 94 -20.24 17.33 -23.82
CA LYS A 94 -20.58 18.54 -24.56
C LYS A 94 -19.69 19.67 -24.07
N CYS A 95 -18.88 20.16 -25.01
CA CYS A 95 -18.11 21.38 -24.90
C CYS A 95 -19.07 22.55 -25.17
N CYS A 96 -19.03 23.58 -24.32
CA CYS A 96 -19.40 24.97 -24.61
C CYS A 96 -18.40 25.85 -23.85
#